data_AF-A0A920NH09-F1
#
_entry.id   AF-A0A920NH09-F1
#
_cell.length_a   1.000
_cell.length_b   1.000
_cell.length_c   1.000
_cell.angle_alpha   90.00
_cell.angle_beta   90.00
_cell.angle_gamma   90.00
#
_symmetry.space_group_name_H-M   'P 1'
#
loop_
_entity.id
_entity.type
_entity.pdbx_description
1 polymer ?
#
loop_
_entity_poly.entity_id
_entity_poly.type
_entity_poly.pdbx_seq_one_letter_code
_entity_poly.pdbx_strand_id
1 'polypeptide(L)'
;MREKIKNTKNDLLQKLEHITNNPNNIKFLQESIITQRSDRYVVLLKSNFKGRIPGIVQGESTSGSTLFVEPIVTVDLNNQLQQLQIDEQKEIMRSYKFCQKKWVSLPTKLRTM
;
A
#
# COMPACT_ATOMS: atom_id res chain seq x y z
N MET A 1 8.69 2.84 -14.38
CA MET A 1 7.60 2.39 -13.49
C MET A 1 8.02 2.36 -12.03
N ARG A 2 9.15 1.71 -11.70
CA ARG A 2 9.72 1.67 -10.35
C ARG A 2 9.95 3.03 -9.70
N GLU A 3 10.50 3.99 -10.46
CA GLU A 3 10.67 5.36 -9.94
C GLU A 3 9.34 6.03 -9.60
N LYS A 4 8.32 5.87 -10.45
CA LYS A 4 6.99 6.42 -10.22
C LYS A 4 6.32 5.81 -8.98
N ILE A 5 6.47 4.50 -8.77
CA ILE A 5 6.03 3.80 -7.56
C ILE A 5 6.75 4.39 -6.33
N LYS A 6 8.07 4.54 -6.41
CA LYS A 6 8.89 5.10 -5.32
C LYS A 6 8.46 6.53 -4.96
N ASN A 7 8.28 7.39 -5.96
CA ASN A 7 7.89 8.79 -5.74
C ASN A 7 6.48 8.88 -5.14
N THR A 8 5.50 8.18 -5.71
CA THR A 8 4.12 8.15 -5.20
C THR A 8 4.08 7.63 -3.76
N LYS A 9 4.88 6.60 -3.46
CA LYS A 9 5.02 6.07 -2.10
C LYS A 9 5.61 7.10 -1.13
N ASN A 10 6.67 7.80 -1.53
CA ASN A 10 7.28 8.82 -0.70
C ASN A 10 6.32 9.98 -0.40
N ASP A 11 5.61 10.46 -1.43
CA ASP A 11 4.61 11.53 -1.27
C ASP A 11 3.48 11.11 -0.32
N LEU A 12 3.05 9.85 -0.44
CA LEU A 12 2.06 9.26 0.46
C LEU A 12 2.58 9.20 1.91
N LEU A 13 3.80 8.70 2.12
CA LEU A 13 4.38 8.58 3.45
C LEU A 13 4.56 9.94 4.11
N GLN A 14 5.04 10.94 3.36
CA GLN A 14 5.17 12.32 3.86
C GLN A 14 3.83 12.91 4.31
N LYS A 15 2.76 12.69 3.54
CA LYS A 15 1.41 13.15 3.94
C LYS A 15 0.93 12.44 5.20
N LEU A 16 1.15 11.13 5.30
CA LEU A 16 0.77 10.36 6.49
C LEU A 16 1.57 10.80 7.72
N GLU A 17 2.89 11.01 7.58
CA GLU A 17 3.76 11.51 8.64
C GLU A 17 3.30 12.88 9.14
N HIS A 18 2.90 13.78 8.24
CA HIS A 18 2.34 15.07 8.62
C HIS A 18 1.06 14.93 9.46
N ILE A 19 0.20 13.96 9.12
CA ILE A 19 -1.04 13.68 9.86
C ILE A 19 -0.72 13.06 11.23
N THR A 20 0.17 12.08 11.30
CA THR A 20 0.50 11.37 12.54
C THR A 20 1.33 12.21 13.50
N ASN A 21 2.17 13.11 13.01
CA ASN A 21 3.01 13.97 13.83
C ASN A 21 2.31 15.27 14.26
N ASN A 22 1.11 15.56 13.75
CA ASN A 22 0.34 16.72 14.17
C ASN A 22 -0.11 16.57 15.64
N PRO A 23 0.26 17.50 16.54
CA PRO A 23 -0.09 17.43 17.97
C PRO A 23 -1.59 17.29 18.25
N ASN A 24 -2.43 17.83 17.37
CA ASN A 24 -3.88 17.71 17.48
C ASN A 24 -4.38 16.28 17.19
N ASN A 25 -3.70 15.56 16.30
CA ASN A 25 -4.07 14.22 15.89
C ASN A 25 -3.50 13.13 16.81
N ILE A 26 -2.31 13.35 17.38
CA ILE A 26 -1.61 12.38 18.24
C ILE A 26 -2.51 11.86 19.36
N LYS A 27 -3.37 12.72 19.94
CA LYS A 27 -4.29 12.35 21.03
C LYS A 27 -5.33 11.29 20.62
N PHE A 28 -5.72 11.28 19.34
CA PHE A 28 -6.72 10.38 18.78
C PHE A 28 -6.12 9.06 18.29
N LEU A 29 -4.82 9.05 18.00
CA LEU A 29 -4.11 7.87 17.54
C LEU A 29 -3.88 6.88 18.68
N GLN A 30 -3.88 5.59 18.34
CA GLN A 30 -3.44 4.54 19.25
C GLN A 30 -1.92 4.63 19.43
N GLU A 31 -1.21 4.67 18.30
CA GLU A 31 0.23 4.86 18.19
C GLU A 31 0.51 5.73 16.96
N SER A 32 1.55 6.55 17.01
CA SER A 32 1.99 7.40 15.89
C SER A 32 2.81 6.60 14.87
N ILE A 33 2.25 5.49 14.39
CA ILE A 33 2.88 4.61 13.41
C ILE A 33 2.02 4.54 12.15
N ILE A 34 2.70 4.45 11.00
CA ILE A 34 2.08 4.20 9.71
C ILE A 34 2.19 2.70 9.44
N THR A 35 1.06 2.05 9.13
CA THR A 35 1.02 0.62 8.86
C THR A 35 0.33 0.34 7.52
N GLN A 36 0.37 -0.91 7.08
CA GLN A 36 -0.27 -1.37 5.85
C GLN A 36 -1.38 -2.36 6.19
N ARG A 37 -2.57 -2.16 5.62
CA ARG A 37 -3.72 -3.06 5.73
C ARG A 37 -4.35 -3.23 4.34
N SER A 38 -4.52 -4.47 3.89
CA SER A 38 -5.08 -4.77 2.57
C SER A 38 -4.38 -4.04 1.42
N ASP A 39 -3.04 -3.96 1.49
CA ASP A 39 -2.18 -3.21 0.55
C ASP A 39 -2.38 -1.69 0.51
N ARG A 40 -3.04 -1.14 1.52
CA ARG A 40 -3.23 0.31 1.70
C ARG A 40 -2.50 0.79 2.92
N TYR A 41 -1.88 1.96 2.81
CA TYR A 41 -1.28 2.61 3.96
C TYR A 41 -2.37 3.27 4.80
N VAL A 42 -2.32 3.02 6.11
CA VAL A 42 -3.34 3.41 7.09
C VAL A 42 -2.67 3.88 8.39
N VAL A 43 -3.43 4.64 9.17
CA VAL A 43 -3.09 5.09 10.51
C VAL A 43 -3.99 4.39 11.55
N LEU A 44 -3.48 4.23 12.76
CA LEU A 44 -4.19 3.55 13.84
C LEU A 44 -4.94 4.58 14.69
N LEU A 45 -6.27 4.58 14.60
CA LEU A 45 -7.15 5.46 15.36
C LEU A 45 -7.78 4.68 16.52
N LYS A 46 -7.80 5.25 17.71
CA LYS A 46 -8.58 4.69 18.83
C LYS A 46 -10.06 4.66 18.46
N SER A 47 -10.75 3.55 18.71
CA SER A 47 -12.16 3.37 18.30
C SER A 47 -13.10 4.45 18.85
N ASN A 48 -12.84 4.93 20.07
CA ASN A 48 -13.59 6.03 20.72
C ASN A 48 -13.52 7.38 19.98
N PHE A 49 -12.57 7.54 19.04
CA PHE A 49 -12.34 8.77 18.29
C PHE A 49 -12.67 8.61 16.80
N LYS A 50 -13.48 7.61 16.44
CA LYS A 50 -13.97 7.42 15.06
C LYS A 50 -14.53 8.73 14.48
N GLY A 51 -14.13 9.05 13.26
CA GLY A 51 -14.56 10.27 12.56
C GLY A 51 -13.77 11.54 12.89
N ARG A 52 -12.85 11.52 13.88
CA ARG A 52 -11.98 12.68 14.16
C ARG A 52 -10.96 12.93 13.06
N ILE A 53 -10.41 11.86 12.48
CA ILE A 53 -9.61 11.93 11.27
C ILE A 53 -10.52 11.52 10.11
N PRO A 54 -10.83 12.42 9.16
CA PRO A 54 -11.68 12.10 8.02
C PRO A 54 -10.97 11.06 7.15
N GLY A 55 -11.65 9.96 6.88
CA GLY A 55 -11.04 8.84 6.17
C GLY A 55 -11.95 7.61 6.07
N ILE A 56 -11.42 6.58 5.42
CA ILE A 56 -12.09 5.30 5.19
C ILE A 56 -11.56 4.28 6.18
N VAL A 57 -12.45 3.57 6.87
CA VAL A 57 -12.06 2.48 7.77
C VAL A 57 -11.77 1.24 6.92
N GLN A 58 -10.53 0.76 6.97
CA GLN A 58 -10.07 -0.43 6.25
C GLN A 58 -10.12 -1.70 7.11
N GLY A 59 -10.35 -1.55 8.42
CA GLY A 59 -10.55 -2.67 9.33
C GLY A 59 -10.50 -2.24 10.79
N GLU A 60 -10.62 -3.23 11.66
CA GLU A 60 -10.62 -3.08 13.12
C GLU A 60 -9.72 -4.16 13.74
N SER A 61 -9.13 -3.88 14.90
CA SER A 61 -8.41 -4.87 15.69
C SER A 61 -9.35 -5.93 16.23
N THR A 62 -8.84 -7.13 16.54
CA THR A 62 -9.66 -8.22 17.10
C THR A 62 -10.38 -7.83 18.39
N SER A 63 -9.77 -6.94 19.18
CA SER A 63 -10.34 -6.39 20.42
C SER A 63 -11.39 -5.29 20.22
N GLY A 64 -11.52 -4.74 19.01
CA GLY A 64 -12.37 -3.57 18.74
C GLY A 64 -11.84 -2.23 19.25
N SER A 65 -10.63 -2.19 19.80
CA SER A 65 -10.07 -0.97 20.41
C SER A 65 -9.40 -0.04 19.39
N THR A 66 -8.99 -0.57 18.23
CA THR A 66 -8.22 0.18 17.23
C THR A 66 -8.85 0.05 15.85
N LEU A 67 -9.03 1.17 15.16
CA LEU A 67 -9.50 1.28 13.79
C LEU A 67 -8.32 1.57 12.86
N PHE A 68 -8.23 0.83 11.76
CA PHE A 68 -7.28 1.10 10.68
C PHE A 68 -7.92 2.08 9.71
N VAL A 69 -7.49 3.34 9.74
CA VAL A 69 -8.12 4.41 8.96
C VAL A 69 -7.18 4.87 7.87
N GLU A 70 -7.68 4.96 6.65
CA GLU A 70 -7.05 5.62 5.53
C GLU A 70 -7.52 7.08 5.47
N PRO A 71 -6.67 8.07 5.76
CA PRO A 71 -7.06 9.48 5.68
C PRO A 71 -7.50 9.88 4.28
N ILE A 72 -8.53 10.73 4.19
CA ILE A 72 -9.12 11.15 2.90
C ILE A 72 -8.08 11.74 1.94
N VAL A 73 -7.14 12.53 2.47
CA VAL A 73 -6.10 13.21 1.69
C VAL A 73 -5.04 12.27 1.09
N THR A 74 -5.03 11.01 1.53
CA THR A 74 -4.10 9.97 1.06
C THR A 74 -4.79 8.91 0.19
N VAL A 75 -6.12 8.94 0.06
CA VAL A 75 -6.90 7.96 -0.72
C VAL A 75 -6.43 7.92 -2.17
N ASP A 76 -6.29 9.09 -2.81
CA ASP A 76 -5.88 9.16 -4.21
C ASP A 76 -4.46 8.62 -4.44
N LEU A 77 -3.53 8.93 -3.52
CA LEU A 77 -2.16 8.44 -3.59
C LEU A 77 -2.08 6.93 -3.35
N ASN A 78 -2.87 6.39 -2.42
CA ASN A 78 -2.98 4.94 -2.20
C ASN A 78 -3.53 4.25 -3.45
N ASN A 79 -4.62 4.77 -4.03
CA ASN A 79 -5.21 4.24 -5.26
C ASN A 79 -4.19 4.25 -6.42
N GLN A 80 -3.47 5.36 -6.57
CA GLN A 80 -2.44 5.49 -7.60
C GLN A 80 -1.28 4.51 -7.38
N LEU A 81 -0.81 4.37 -6.14
CA LEU A 81 0.26 3.44 -5.79
C LEU A 81 -0.15 2.00 -6.07
N GLN A 82 -1.36 1.61 -5.65
CA GLN A 82 -1.90 0.28 -5.88
C GLN A 82 -2.02 -0.02 -7.39
N GLN A 83 -2.53 0.93 -8.17
CA GLN A 83 -2.63 0.77 -9.62
C GLN A 83 -1.25 0.55 -10.27
N LEU A 84 -0.26 1.36 -9.89
CA LEU A 84 1.11 1.23 -10.41
C LEU A 84 1.75 -0.12 -10.04
N GLN A 85 1.49 -0.63 -8.83
CA GLN A 85 1.97 -1.94 -8.38
C GLN A 85 1.31 -3.08 -9.17
N ILE A 86 -0.01 -3.01 -9.38
CA ILE A 86 -0.75 -4.00 -10.18
C ILE A 86 -0.19 -4.03 -11.61
N ASP A 87 0.06 -2.87 -12.20
CA ASP A 87 0.59 -2.80 -13.56
C ASP A 87 2.02 -3.36 -13.64
N GLU A 88 2.82 -3.23 -12.56
CA GLU A 88 4.16 -3.84 -12.49
C GLU A 88 4.10 -5.34 -12.41
N GLN A 89 3.21 -5.87 -11.58
CA GLN A 89 2.99 -7.31 -11.48
C GLN A 89 2.50 -7.90 -12.81
N LYS A 90 1.60 -7.20 -13.53
CA LYS A 90 1.14 -7.62 -14.86
C LYS A 90 2.29 -7.71 -15.86
N GLU A 91 3.19 -6.73 -15.86
CA GLU A 91 4.33 -6.71 -16.79
C GLU A 91 5.35 -7.82 -16.47
N ILE A 92 5.62 -8.06 -15.19
CA ILE A 92 6.45 -9.19 -14.74
C ILE A 92 5.81 -10.52 -15.17
N MET A 93 4.50 -10.67 -14.98
CA MET A 93 3.76 -11.88 -15.34
C MET A 93 3.80 -12.13 -16.86
N ARG A 94 3.67 -11.08 -17.68
CA ARG A 94 3.81 -11.17 -19.14
C ARG A 94 5.20 -11.63 -19.54
N SER A 95 6.23 -11.02 -18.96
CA SER A 95 7.63 -11.38 -19.21
C SER A 95 7.93 -12.82 -18.82
N TYR A 96 7.45 -13.25 -17.66
CA TYR A 96 7.57 -14.64 -17.20
C TYR A 96 6.91 -15.62 -18.18
N LYS A 97 5.66 -15.36 -18.58
CA LYS A 97 4.94 -16.19 -19.57
C LYS A 97 5.65 -16.21 -20.93
N PHE A 98 6.22 -15.10 -21.36
CA PHE A 98 7.00 -15.03 -22.60
C PHE A 98 8.25 -15.90 -22.53
N CYS A 99 9.05 -15.77 -21.46
CA CYS A 99 10.22 -16.59 -21.23
C CYS A 99 9.88 -18.07 -21.13
N GLN A 100 8.80 -18.43 -20.42
CA GLN A 100 8.33 -19.80 -20.29
C GLN A 100 7.96 -20.40 -21.66
N LYS A 101 7.19 -19.68 -22.49
CA LYS A 101 6.86 -20.13 -23.86
C LYS A 101 8.10 -20.32 -24.71
N LYS A 102 9.02 -19.35 -24.70
CA LYS A 102 10.28 -19.47 -25.45
C LYS A 102 11.11 -20.65 -24.98
N TRP A 103 11.27 -20.83 -23.66
CA TRP A 103 12.03 -21.93 -23.08
C TRP A 103 11.45 -23.29 -23.47
N VAL A 104 10.13 -23.44 -23.42
CA VAL A 104 9.41 -24.66 -23.84
C VAL A 104 9.59 -24.96 -25.34
N SER A 105 9.72 -23.93 -26.18
CA SER A 105 9.92 -24.07 -27.63
C SER A 105 11.38 -24.32 -28.07
N LEU A 106 12.36 -24.29 -27.15
CA LEU A 106 13.77 -24.51 -27.51
C LEU A 106 14.07 -25.98 -27.84
N PRO A 107 14.87 -26.27 -28.89
CA PRO A 107 15.28 -27.62 -29.25
C PRO A 107 16.02 -28.32 -28.10
N THR A 108 15.76 -29.63 -27.92
CA THR A 108 16.25 -30.45 -26.80
C THR A 108 17.79 -30.46 -26.68
N LYS A 109 18.51 -30.22 -27.77
CA LYS A 109 19.99 -30.16 -27.80
C LYS A 109 20.60 -28.99 -27.01
N LEU A 110 19.81 -27.97 -26.64
CA LEU A 110 20.24 -26.80 -25.87
C LEU A 110 19.83 -26.85 -24.39
N ARG A 111 19.20 -27.93 -23.92
CA ARG A 111 18.70 -28.06 -22.54
C ARG A 111 19.58 -28.86 -21.59
N THR A 112 20.64 -29.50 -22.08
CA THR A 112 21.49 -30.44 -21.31
C THR A 112 22.97 -30.06 -21.28
N MET A 113 23.31 -28.78 -21.37
CA MET A 113 24.63 -28.25 -20.95
C MET A 113 24.43 -27.34 -19.75
#